data_AF-A0A7J9ZN05-F1
#
_entry.id   AF-A0A7J9ZN05-F1
#
_cell.length_a   1.000
_cell.length_b   1.000
_cell.length_c   1.000
_cell.angle_alpha   90.00
_cell.angle_beta   90.00
_cell.angle_gamma   90.00
#
_symmetry.space_group_name_H-M   'P 1'
#
loop_
_entity.id
_entity.type
_entity.pdbx_description
1 polymer ?
#
loop_
_entity_poly.entity_id
_entity_poly.type
_entity_poly.pdbx_seq_one_letter_code
_entity_poly.pdbx_strand_id
1 'polypeptide(L)'
;MAHAGATAGPGCGSDRVRGAHGRLGRGPRGAGPRDHILDDALDHGASSVEANIFHDDGDLALRHDDSWVPDGVEGGEEGTLGEDYVEPLKERVRRNGCQVYPGRNEPFHLNVEIKSGDEGAQEGAFTETVRLYRELQDEIVAAGGDPQNVRLVFSGNSPEPGEWEGLLDGPVPPGVYQDQQYSGDSCDAATSDDLGSRSAWVSLSWEDCVSGDDEISPDEQDYLNRVAANAHAQGKQVRVWGAPEDVETYEVYDSTWPGEDKTRTVRDPSDATVAAWRAQLRAGVDLLNTDSLTTMREFLGDCAA
;
A
#
# COMPACT_ATOMS: atom_id res chain seq x y z
N MET A 1 -26.29 -5.96 43.84
CA MET A 1 -26.31 -5.83 42.36
C MET A 1 -25.30 -4.76 42.02
N ALA A 2 -24.21 -5.11 41.33
CA ALA A 2 -23.24 -4.14 40.84
C ALA A 2 -23.50 -3.91 39.36
N HIS A 3 -23.68 -2.66 38.94
CA HIS A 3 -23.70 -2.33 37.52
C HIS A 3 -22.27 -2.42 37.00
N ALA A 4 -22.03 -3.31 36.03
CA ALA A 4 -20.81 -3.27 35.23
C ALA A 4 -20.82 -1.96 34.43
N GLY A 5 -19.72 -1.20 34.51
CA GLY A 5 -19.52 -0.04 33.65
C GLY A 5 -19.32 -0.50 32.21
N ALA A 6 -19.87 0.26 31.25
CA ALA A 6 -19.55 0.06 29.84
C ALA A 6 -18.05 0.31 29.63
N THR A 7 -17.32 -0.72 29.20
CA THR A 7 -15.97 -0.56 28.66
C THR A 7 -16.08 0.14 27.32
N ALA A 8 -15.50 1.33 27.19
CA ALA A 8 -15.26 1.91 25.88
C ALA A 8 -14.40 0.94 25.05
N GLY A 9 -14.78 0.73 23.79
CA GLY A 9 -13.97 -0.05 22.87
C GLY A 9 -12.59 0.61 22.64
N PRO A 10 -11.58 -0.14 22.19
CA PRO A 10 -10.30 0.45 21.85
C PRO A 10 -10.50 1.45 20.70
N GLY A 11 -10.17 2.72 20.94
CA GLY A 11 -10.23 3.76 19.92
C GLY A 11 -9.23 3.46 18.79
N CYS A 12 -9.57 3.86 17.56
CA CYS A 12 -8.66 3.68 16.43
C CYS A 12 -7.45 4.61 16.61
N GLY A 13 -6.29 4.03 16.90
CA GLY A 13 -5.06 4.80 17.12
C GLY A 13 -4.70 5.62 15.88
N SER A 14 -4.48 6.93 16.08
CA SER A 14 -4.16 7.91 15.03
C SER A 14 -2.87 7.61 14.26
N ASP A 15 -1.99 6.81 14.86
CA ASP A 15 -0.59 6.67 14.46
C ASP A 15 -0.35 5.44 13.55
N ARG A 16 -1.43 4.73 13.17
CA ARG A 16 -1.33 3.58 12.27
C ARG A 16 -0.99 4.03 10.86
N VAL A 17 -0.09 3.27 10.23
CA VAL A 17 0.33 3.51 8.86
C VAL A 17 -0.89 3.28 7.95
N ARG A 18 -0.96 4.06 6.87
CA ARG A 18 -2.01 3.99 5.85
C ARG A 18 -1.36 3.51 4.58
N GLY A 19 -1.79 2.36 4.07
CA GLY A 19 -1.44 1.91 2.73
C GLY A 19 -2.33 2.57 1.70
N ALA A 20 -1.78 2.79 0.51
CA ALA A 20 -2.50 3.04 -0.72
C ALA A 20 -2.04 1.99 -1.73
N HIS A 21 -2.99 1.35 -2.38
CA HIS A 21 -2.74 0.62 -3.61
C HIS A 21 -3.03 1.57 -4.78
N GLY A 22 -2.23 1.44 -5.84
CA GLY A 22 -2.34 2.27 -7.02
C GLY A 22 -2.98 1.52 -8.18
N ARG A 23 -4.26 1.12 -8.12
CA ARG A 23 -4.93 0.71 -9.37
C ARG A 23 -4.98 1.87 -10.34
N LEU A 24 -4.59 1.59 -11.58
CA LEU A 24 -4.58 2.51 -12.70
C LEU A 24 -6.01 2.87 -13.15
N GLY A 25 -6.66 3.78 -12.43
CA GLY A 25 -7.85 4.50 -12.90
C GLY A 25 -7.48 5.72 -13.75
N ARG A 26 -7.05 5.53 -15.02
CA ARG A 26 -6.72 6.69 -15.88
C ARG A 26 -7.98 7.30 -16.53
N GLY A 27 -8.15 8.61 -16.32
CA GLY A 27 -8.94 9.46 -17.23
C GLY A 27 -8.26 9.60 -18.61
N PRO A 28 -9.02 10.02 -19.64
CA PRO A 28 -8.52 10.09 -21.02
C PRO A 28 -7.43 11.15 -21.23
N ARG A 29 -6.48 10.86 -22.12
CA ARG A 29 -5.36 11.77 -22.47
C ARG A 29 -5.87 13.11 -23.04
N GLY A 30 -5.33 14.22 -22.55
CA GLY A 30 -5.60 15.55 -23.13
C GLY A 30 -5.42 16.76 -22.20
N ALA A 31 -5.29 16.55 -20.88
CA ALA A 31 -5.08 17.60 -19.89
C ALA A 31 -3.73 17.45 -19.19
N GLY A 32 -2.94 18.53 -19.17
CA GLY A 32 -1.83 18.74 -18.22
C GLY A 32 -0.55 17.89 -18.41
N PRO A 33 0.50 18.17 -17.61
CA PRO A 33 1.56 17.21 -17.33
C PRO A 33 0.98 15.94 -16.68
N ARG A 34 1.71 14.82 -16.69
CA ARG A 34 1.20 13.53 -16.19
C ARG A 34 0.83 13.66 -14.71
N ASP A 35 -0.47 13.55 -14.46
CA ASP A 35 -1.11 14.01 -13.24
C ASP A 35 -1.68 12.82 -12.43
N HIS A 36 -1.78 13.04 -11.12
CA HIS A 36 -2.38 12.17 -10.10
C HIS A 36 -1.55 10.90 -9.76
N ILE A 37 -2.20 9.77 -9.47
CA ILE A 37 -1.67 8.51 -8.89
C ILE A 37 -0.78 8.68 -7.64
N LEU A 38 0.56 8.75 -7.74
CA LEU A 38 1.42 8.95 -6.56
C LEU A 38 1.04 10.26 -5.84
N ASP A 39 0.80 11.34 -6.58
CA ASP A 39 0.39 12.60 -5.97
C ASP A 39 -1.01 12.52 -5.34
N ASP A 40 -1.94 11.72 -5.89
CA ASP A 40 -3.27 11.52 -5.31
C ASP A 40 -3.20 10.69 -4.01
N ALA A 41 -2.40 9.62 -3.99
CA ALA A 41 -2.08 8.87 -2.77
C ALA A 41 -1.46 9.77 -1.70
N LEU A 42 -0.53 10.66 -2.10
CA LEU A 42 0.15 11.57 -1.20
C LEU A 42 -0.76 12.70 -0.68
N ASP A 43 -1.68 13.22 -1.50
CA ASP A 43 -2.63 14.26 -1.10
C ASP A 43 -3.76 13.69 -0.21
N HIS A 44 -4.04 12.39 -0.32
CA HIS A 44 -4.87 11.62 0.61
C HIS A 44 -4.15 11.17 1.89
N GLY A 45 -2.83 11.37 2.00
CA GLY A 45 -2.06 11.09 3.21
C GLY A 45 -1.55 9.66 3.34
N ALA A 46 -1.49 8.90 2.24
CA ALA A 46 -0.93 7.55 2.22
C ALA A 46 0.54 7.53 2.67
N SER A 47 0.91 6.55 3.47
CA SER A 47 2.28 6.34 3.98
C SER A 47 2.96 5.09 3.43
N SER A 48 2.23 4.28 2.66
CA SER A 48 2.80 3.34 1.71
C SER A 48 2.10 3.53 0.38
N VAL A 49 2.82 3.34 -0.72
CA VAL A 49 2.26 3.16 -2.07
C VAL A 49 2.77 1.86 -2.67
N GLU A 50 2.04 1.31 -3.62
CA GLU A 50 2.39 0.06 -4.31
C GLU A 50 2.58 0.27 -5.81
N ALA A 51 3.76 -0.10 -6.30
CA ALA A 51 4.11 -0.08 -7.71
C ALA A 51 4.28 -1.52 -8.21
N ASN A 52 3.37 -1.95 -9.09
CA ASN A 52 3.46 -3.23 -9.78
C ASN A 52 4.39 -3.06 -11.00
N ILE A 53 5.47 -3.84 -11.08
CA ILE A 53 6.51 -3.68 -12.12
C ILE A 53 6.78 -4.95 -12.93
N PHE A 54 7.06 -4.74 -14.22
CA PHE A 54 7.69 -5.71 -15.12
C PHE A 54 9.02 -5.12 -15.61
N HIS A 55 10.04 -5.97 -15.76
CA HIS A 55 11.34 -5.57 -16.30
C HIS A 55 11.41 -5.90 -17.79
N ASP A 56 11.32 -4.86 -18.62
CA ASP A 56 11.32 -4.94 -20.10
C ASP A 56 12.55 -4.22 -20.64
N ASP A 57 13.47 -4.96 -21.30
CA ASP A 57 14.68 -4.43 -21.96
C ASP A 57 15.58 -3.47 -21.12
N GLY A 58 15.44 -3.50 -19.79
CA GLY A 58 16.18 -2.66 -18.83
C GLY A 58 15.36 -1.53 -18.19
N ASP A 59 14.13 -1.30 -18.66
CA ASP A 59 13.16 -0.39 -18.03
C ASP A 59 12.23 -1.13 -17.06
N LEU A 60 11.70 -0.40 -16.08
CA LEU A 60 10.74 -0.92 -15.09
C LEU A 60 9.34 -0.40 -15.40
N ALA A 61 8.66 -1.08 -16.33
CA ALA A 61 7.32 -0.73 -16.80
C ALA A 61 6.25 -1.02 -15.75
N LEU A 62 5.31 -0.08 -15.58
CA LEU A 62 4.20 -0.19 -14.63
C LEU A 62 3.01 -0.95 -15.25
N ARG A 63 2.83 -2.22 -14.87
CA ARG A 63 1.64 -3.03 -15.22
C ARG A 63 1.22 -3.87 -14.02
N HIS A 64 -0.09 -4.11 -13.88
CA HIS A 64 -0.62 -5.02 -12.85
C HIS A 64 -0.61 -6.49 -13.31
N ASP A 65 -0.83 -6.75 -14.60
CA ASP A 65 -0.73 -8.07 -15.24
C ASP A 65 -0.23 -7.95 -16.70
N ASP A 66 0.14 -9.09 -17.29
CA ASP A 66 0.72 -9.19 -18.64
C ASP A 66 -0.30 -9.04 -19.79
N SER A 67 -1.59 -9.06 -19.46
CA SER A 67 -2.70 -8.97 -20.41
C SER A 67 -3.33 -7.57 -20.49
N TRP A 68 -3.04 -6.71 -19.51
CA TRP A 68 -3.69 -5.42 -19.35
C TRP A 68 -3.23 -4.40 -20.38
N VAL A 69 -4.10 -4.14 -21.36
CA VAL A 69 -4.07 -2.93 -22.20
C VAL A 69 -5.17 -2.01 -21.71
N PRO A 70 -4.91 -0.73 -21.39
CA PRO A 70 -5.94 0.17 -20.90
C PRO A 70 -7.10 0.33 -21.90
N ASP A 71 -8.32 0.19 -21.40
CA ASP A 71 -9.54 0.25 -22.21
C ASP A 71 -9.60 1.56 -23.03
N GLY A 72 -9.79 1.41 -24.35
CA GLY A 72 -9.80 2.54 -25.28
C GLY A 72 -8.43 3.11 -25.68
N VAL A 73 -7.32 2.47 -25.31
CA VAL A 73 -5.97 2.89 -25.73
C VAL A 73 -5.23 1.76 -26.45
N GLU A 74 -5.36 1.71 -27.79
CA GLU A 74 -4.44 0.90 -28.61
C GLU A 74 -3.00 1.39 -28.40
N GLY A 75 -2.16 0.56 -27.78
CA GLY A 75 -0.77 0.93 -27.46
C GLY A 75 -0.66 1.94 -26.31
N GLY A 76 -1.34 1.69 -25.20
CA GLY A 76 -1.21 2.53 -24.01
C GLY A 76 0.21 2.53 -23.44
N GLU A 77 0.94 3.63 -23.64
CA GLU A 77 2.25 3.82 -23.00
C GLU A 77 2.07 3.71 -21.48
N GLU A 78 2.72 2.71 -20.90
CA GLU A 78 2.81 2.55 -19.45
C GLU A 78 3.79 3.57 -18.88
N GLY A 79 3.57 3.94 -17.62
CA GLY A 79 4.56 4.69 -16.86
C GLY A 79 5.74 3.80 -16.47
N THR A 80 6.75 4.39 -15.83
CA THR A 80 7.86 3.61 -15.24
C THR A 80 8.00 3.90 -13.75
N LEU A 81 8.60 2.96 -13.01
CA LEU A 81 8.94 3.20 -11.61
C LEU A 81 9.80 4.46 -11.43
N GLY A 82 10.71 4.72 -12.39
CA GLY A 82 11.56 5.91 -12.42
C GLY A 82 10.76 7.22 -12.58
N GLU A 83 9.95 7.31 -13.63
CA GLU A 83 9.23 8.54 -14.00
C GLU A 83 8.03 8.85 -13.10
N ASP A 84 7.23 7.84 -12.70
CA ASP A 84 5.94 8.04 -12.04
C ASP A 84 6.02 7.89 -10.50
N TYR A 85 7.09 7.27 -9.96
CA TYR A 85 7.29 7.13 -8.50
C TYR A 85 8.58 7.77 -7.98
N VAL A 86 9.74 7.42 -8.53
CA VAL A 86 11.04 7.78 -7.92
C VAL A 86 11.39 9.26 -8.12
N GLU A 87 11.24 9.82 -9.32
CA GLU A 87 11.54 11.25 -9.53
C GLU A 87 10.54 12.21 -8.84
N PRO A 88 9.22 11.94 -8.82
CA PRO A 88 8.29 12.72 -7.99
C PRO A 88 8.59 12.63 -6.49
N LEU A 89 9.03 11.46 -5.98
CA LEU A 89 9.49 11.34 -4.59
C LEU A 89 10.76 12.18 -4.32
N LYS A 90 11.76 12.12 -5.21
CA LYS A 90 12.98 12.97 -5.11
C LYS A 90 12.62 14.46 -5.06
N GLU A 91 11.76 14.91 -5.97
CA GLU A 91 11.30 16.31 -6.03
C GLU A 91 10.47 16.69 -4.78
N ARG A 92 9.65 15.77 -4.25
CA ARG A 92 8.91 16.00 -3.00
C ARG A 92 9.84 16.12 -1.79
N VAL A 93 10.83 15.24 -1.62
CA VAL A 93 11.77 15.32 -0.48
C VAL A 93 12.70 16.53 -0.56
N ARG A 94 13.10 16.98 -1.77
CA ARG A 94 13.80 18.26 -1.97
C ARG A 94 13.00 19.42 -1.40
N ARG A 95 11.72 19.52 -1.79
CA ARG A 95 10.80 20.61 -1.42
C ARG A 95 10.44 20.62 0.07
N ASN A 96 10.29 19.43 0.64
CA ASN A 96 9.79 19.22 2.00
C ASN A 96 10.90 19.08 3.05
N GLY A 97 12.16 19.33 2.68
CA GLY A 97 13.31 19.25 3.59
C GLY A 97 13.55 17.83 4.08
N CYS A 98 13.90 16.94 3.14
CA CYS A 98 14.22 15.51 3.28
C CYS A 98 13.07 14.55 3.65
N GLN A 99 11.84 15.03 3.84
CA GLN A 99 10.69 14.20 4.27
C GLN A 99 9.61 14.12 3.17
N VAL A 100 8.92 12.98 3.03
CA VAL A 100 7.75 12.89 2.13
C VAL A 100 6.58 13.73 2.67
N TYR A 101 6.41 13.74 4.00
CA TYR A 101 5.49 14.60 4.74
C TYR A 101 6.26 15.43 5.77
N PRO A 102 6.25 16.78 5.68
CA PRO A 102 6.91 17.63 6.66
C PRO A 102 6.41 17.38 8.09
N GLY A 103 7.33 17.18 9.03
CA GLY A 103 7.04 16.97 10.45
C GLY A 103 6.57 15.56 10.82
N ARG A 104 6.48 14.62 9.87
CA ARG A 104 6.17 13.21 10.15
C ARG A 104 7.45 12.44 10.46
N ASN A 105 7.46 11.64 11.53
CA ASN A 105 8.65 10.89 11.96
C ASN A 105 8.69 9.47 11.41
N GLU A 106 7.55 8.92 10.98
CA GLU A 106 7.47 7.60 10.37
C GLU A 106 7.92 7.68 8.91
N PRO A 107 8.71 6.69 8.44
CA PRO A 107 9.15 6.64 7.06
C PRO A 107 7.99 6.36 6.11
N PHE A 108 8.10 6.88 4.90
CA PHE A 108 7.22 6.50 3.80
C PHE A 108 7.71 5.19 3.17
N HIS A 109 6.79 4.29 2.82
CA HIS A 109 7.13 3.02 2.19
C HIS A 109 6.80 3.05 0.69
N LEU A 110 7.77 2.68 -0.13
CA LEU A 110 7.56 2.32 -1.53
C LEU A 110 7.55 0.79 -1.60
N ASN A 111 6.36 0.19 -1.67
CA ASN A 111 6.21 -1.23 -1.97
C ASN A 111 6.35 -1.42 -3.48
N VAL A 112 7.24 -2.32 -3.90
CA VAL A 112 7.48 -2.66 -5.30
C VAL A 112 7.18 -4.15 -5.48
N GLU A 113 6.09 -4.45 -6.17
CA GLU A 113 5.71 -5.82 -6.48
C GLU A 113 6.32 -6.22 -7.83
N ILE A 114 7.26 -7.18 -7.80
CA ILE A 114 7.89 -7.70 -9.02
C ILE A 114 6.95 -8.75 -9.63
N LYS A 115 6.36 -8.43 -10.79
CA LYS A 115 5.47 -9.35 -11.53
C LYS A 115 6.20 -10.18 -12.60
N SER A 116 7.45 -9.84 -12.92
CA SER A 116 8.28 -10.57 -13.91
C SER A 116 8.33 -12.08 -13.63
N GLY A 117 8.19 -12.88 -14.69
CA GLY A 117 7.95 -14.33 -14.58
C GLY A 117 9.20 -15.23 -14.66
N ASP A 118 10.32 -14.75 -15.21
CA ASP A 118 11.58 -15.49 -15.25
C ASP A 118 12.65 -14.88 -14.33
N GLU A 119 13.55 -15.75 -13.86
CA GLU A 119 14.64 -15.46 -12.92
C GLU A 119 15.50 -14.26 -13.36
N GLY A 120 15.86 -14.18 -14.65
CA GLY A 120 16.69 -13.09 -15.17
C GLY A 120 15.96 -11.74 -15.17
N ALA A 121 14.67 -11.73 -15.50
CA ALA A 121 13.84 -10.53 -15.41
C ALA A 121 13.53 -10.14 -13.95
N GLN A 122 13.49 -11.09 -13.01
CA GLN A 122 13.33 -10.84 -11.57
C GLN A 122 14.59 -10.22 -10.96
N GLU A 123 15.77 -10.76 -11.27
CA GLU A 123 17.07 -10.17 -10.91
C GLU A 123 17.24 -8.77 -11.52
N GLY A 124 16.87 -8.58 -12.79
CA GLY A 124 16.87 -7.28 -13.47
C GLY A 124 15.95 -6.26 -12.77
N ALA A 125 14.70 -6.66 -12.49
CA ALA A 125 13.73 -5.83 -11.77
C ALA A 125 14.25 -5.39 -10.39
N PHE A 126 14.82 -6.33 -9.63
CA PHE A 126 15.38 -6.08 -8.30
C PHE A 126 16.59 -5.13 -8.36
N THR A 127 17.57 -5.42 -9.21
CA THR A 127 18.82 -4.65 -9.29
C THR A 127 18.59 -3.21 -9.76
N GLU A 128 17.74 -3.01 -10.77
CA GLU A 128 17.40 -1.67 -11.26
C GLU A 128 16.52 -0.89 -10.26
N THR A 129 15.61 -1.56 -9.56
CA THR A 129 14.83 -0.93 -8.47
C THR A 129 15.75 -0.45 -7.35
N VAL A 130 16.72 -1.27 -6.93
CA VAL A 130 17.73 -0.86 -5.93
C VAL A 130 18.59 0.29 -6.45
N ARG A 131 18.94 0.31 -7.75
CA ARG A 131 19.69 1.42 -8.37
C ARG A 131 18.93 2.74 -8.26
N LEU A 132 17.65 2.77 -8.66
CA LEU A 132 16.77 3.94 -8.54
C LEU A 132 16.56 4.37 -7.07
N TYR A 133 16.42 3.41 -6.16
CA TYR A 133 16.28 3.71 -4.73
C TYR A 133 17.55 4.36 -4.15
N ARG A 134 18.75 3.95 -4.55
CA ARG A 134 20.01 4.64 -4.15
C ARG A 134 19.99 6.12 -4.55
N GLU A 135 19.55 6.44 -5.77
CA GLU A 135 19.45 7.85 -6.20
C GLU A 135 18.45 8.66 -5.36
N LEU A 136 17.36 8.03 -4.89
CA LEU A 136 16.42 8.67 -3.95
C LEU A 136 17.05 8.86 -2.57
N GLN A 137 17.82 7.89 -2.07
CA GLN A 137 18.56 8.03 -0.82
C GLN A 137 19.61 9.14 -0.88
N ASP A 138 20.35 9.23 -1.99
CA ASP A 138 21.32 10.30 -2.23
C ASP A 138 20.67 11.69 -2.19
N GLU A 139 19.46 11.83 -2.74
CA GLU A 139 18.69 13.07 -2.69
C GLU A 139 18.22 13.42 -1.26
N ILE A 140 17.72 12.43 -0.51
CA ILE A 140 17.32 12.60 0.89
C ILE A 140 18.53 13.05 1.75
N VAL A 141 19.69 12.44 1.53
CA VAL A 141 20.95 12.77 2.22
C VAL A 141 21.48 14.14 1.79
N ALA A 142 21.38 14.51 0.52
CA ALA A 142 21.73 15.84 0.03
C ALA A 142 20.84 16.94 0.65
N ALA A 143 19.56 16.63 0.92
CA ALA A 143 18.64 17.47 1.69
C ALA A 143 18.87 17.43 3.22
N GLY A 144 19.83 16.64 3.71
CA GLY A 144 20.22 16.56 5.13
C GLY A 144 19.44 15.54 5.98
N GLY A 145 18.74 14.60 5.37
CA GLY A 145 17.90 13.60 6.04
C GLY A 145 18.56 12.26 6.38
N ASP A 146 17.79 11.41 7.06
CA ASP A 146 18.08 9.97 7.16
C ASP A 146 17.70 9.32 5.82
N PRO A 147 18.60 8.58 5.14
CA PRO A 147 18.29 7.90 3.88
C PRO A 147 17.14 6.88 3.97
N GLN A 148 16.69 6.52 5.18
CA GLN A 148 15.53 5.66 5.42
C GLN A 148 14.22 6.43 5.62
N ASN A 149 14.18 7.76 5.44
CA ASN A 149 12.93 8.54 5.40
C ASN A 149 11.96 8.03 4.31
N VAL A 150 12.51 7.41 3.26
CA VAL A 150 11.79 6.49 2.39
C VAL A 150 12.41 5.10 2.55
N ARG A 151 11.57 4.08 2.70
CA ARG A 151 11.96 2.66 2.74
C ARG A 151 11.43 1.95 1.50
N LEU A 152 12.26 1.08 0.93
CA LEU A 152 11.89 0.20 -0.17
C LEU A 152 11.50 -1.16 0.40
N VAL A 153 10.33 -1.65 0.03
CA VAL A 153 9.88 -3.01 0.36
C VAL A 153 9.58 -3.75 -0.93
N PHE A 154 10.18 -4.92 -1.11
CA PHE A 154 9.89 -5.80 -2.23
C PHE A 154 8.76 -6.78 -1.89
N SER A 155 7.90 -7.04 -2.87
CA SER A 155 6.87 -8.08 -2.85
C SER A 155 6.77 -8.77 -4.22
N GLY A 156 5.87 -9.74 -4.36
CA GLY A 156 5.77 -10.58 -5.55
C GLY A 156 7.01 -11.46 -5.76
N ASN A 157 7.44 -11.62 -7.02
CA ASN A 157 8.54 -12.48 -7.46
C ASN A 157 9.94 -11.85 -7.23
N SER A 158 10.16 -11.25 -6.06
CA SER A 158 11.49 -10.73 -5.68
C SER A 158 12.46 -11.87 -5.37
N PRO A 159 13.75 -11.79 -5.75
CA PRO A 159 14.79 -12.64 -5.20
C PRO A 159 14.82 -12.61 -3.67
N GLU A 160 15.27 -13.69 -3.05
CA GLU A 160 15.23 -13.86 -1.59
C GLU A 160 16.30 -13.00 -0.89
N PRO A 161 16.09 -12.56 0.37
CA PRO A 161 17.03 -11.67 1.06
C PRO A 161 18.44 -12.22 1.27
N GLY A 162 18.63 -13.53 1.15
CA GLY A 162 19.94 -14.18 1.17
C GLY A 162 20.74 -14.06 -0.13
N GLU A 163 20.09 -13.68 -1.24
CA GLU A 163 20.66 -13.63 -2.58
C GLU A 163 21.10 -12.22 -2.97
N TRP A 164 20.48 -11.20 -2.37
CA TRP A 164 20.64 -9.78 -2.71
C TRP A 164 22.10 -9.28 -2.75
N GLU A 165 22.98 -9.76 -1.87
CA GLU A 165 24.41 -9.37 -1.87
C GLU A 165 25.18 -9.93 -3.08
N GLY A 166 24.70 -11.00 -3.70
CA GLY A 166 25.28 -11.56 -4.93
C GLY A 166 24.83 -10.84 -6.21
N LEU A 167 23.66 -10.18 -6.17
CA LEU A 167 23.05 -9.49 -7.31
C LEU A 167 23.49 -8.02 -7.44
N LEU A 168 23.95 -7.40 -6.36
CA LEU A 168 24.27 -5.97 -6.31
C LEU A 168 25.77 -5.67 -6.40
N ASP A 169 26.12 -4.59 -7.10
CA ASP A 169 27.44 -3.97 -6.97
C ASP A 169 27.53 -3.19 -5.65
N GLY A 170 27.93 -3.90 -4.59
CA GLY A 170 28.08 -3.37 -3.24
C GLY A 170 26.95 -3.76 -2.27
N PRO A 171 27.01 -3.29 -1.01
CA PRO A 171 26.10 -3.75 0.04
C PRO A 171 24.66 -3.32 -0.23
N VAL A 172 23.70 -4.18 0.15
CA VAL A 172 22.27 -3.85 0.16
C VAL A 172 22.06 -2.56 0.95
N PRO A 173 21.40 -1.52 0.38
CA PRO A 173 21.20 -0.26 1.07
C PRO A 173 20.44 -0.42 2.41
N PRO A 174 20.64 0.49 3.37
CA PRO A 174 19.74 0.60 4.52
C PRO A 174 18.34 0.95 4.03
N GLY A 175 17.29 0.49 4.73
CA GLY A 175 15.91 0.76 4.32
C GLY A 175 15.36 -0.14 3.20
N VAL A 176 16.12 -1.11 2.69
CA VAL A 176 15.63 -2.17 1.78
C VAL A 176 15.16 -3.40 2.58
N TYR A 177 13.93 -3.81 2.33
CA TYR A 177 13.23 -4.93 2.98
C TYR A 177 12.42 -5.75 1.96
N GLN A 178 11.88 -6.87 2.40
CA GLN A 178 10.90 -7.69 1.68
C GLN A 178 9.64 -7.80 2.54
N ASP A 179 8.47 -8.04 1.97
CA ASP A 179 7.33 -8.53 2.73
C ASP A 179 7.44 -10.04 2.99
N GLN A 180 6.55 -10.59 3.83
CA GLN A 180 6.41 -12.04 4.02
C GLN A 180 4.98 -12.41 3.68
N GLN A 181 4.78 -12.92 2.47
CA GLN A 181 3.46 -13.22 1.93
C GLN A 181 2.92 -14.55 2.43
N TYR A 182 1.65 -14.54 2.82
CA TYR A 182 0.91 -15.74 3.16
C TYR A 182 -0.44 -15.73 2.43
N SER A 183 -0.69 -16.82 1.71
CA SER A 183 -1.89 -17.13 0.92
C SER A 183 -2.10 -18.64 0.83
N GLY A 184 -3.34 -19.06 0.57
CA GLY A 184 -3.75 -20.47 0.51
C GLY A 184 -3.27 -21.30 1.70
N ASP A 185 -2.65 -22.46 1.41
CA ASP A 185 -2.16 -23.40 2.43
C ASP A 185 -1.08 -22.82 3.38
N SER A 186 -0.55 -21.61 3.13
CA SER A 186 0.48 -20.97 3.96
C SER A 186 -0.08 -20.05 5.06
N CYS A 187 -1.38 -19.77 5.10
CA CYS A 187 -1.97 -18.82 6.06
C CYS A 187 -1.69 -19.18 7.54
N ASP A 188 -1.66 -20.46 7.91
CA ASP A 188 -1.29 -20.90 9.28
C ASP A 188 0.15 -20.50 9.70
N ALA A 189 1.06 -20.27 8.73
CA ALA A 189 2.43 -19.86 9.01
C ALA A 189 2.58 -18.34 9.27
N ALA A 190 1.52 -17.54 9.12
CA ALA A 190 1.52 -16.11 9.38
C ALA A 190 1.73 -15.73 10.86
N THR A 191 1.65 -16.70 11.78
CA THR A 191 2.00 -16.53 13.20
C THR A 191 3.36 -17.15 13.57
N SER A 192 4.31 -17.16 12.63
CA SER A 192 5.67 -17.66 12.86
C SER A 192 6.49 -16.71 13.75
N ASP A 193 7.09 -17.24 14.81
CA ASP A 193 7.97 -16.50 15.75
C ASP A 193 9.38 -16.16 15.17
N ASP A 194 9.64 -16.44 13.89
CA ASP A 194 10.93 -16.22 13.22
C ASP A 194 10.76 -15.42 11.92
N LEU A 195 10.27 -14.17 12.04
CA LEU A 195 10.22 -13.22 10.92
C LEU A 195 11.62 -12.63 10.69
N GLY A 196 12.15 -12.86 9.49
CA GLY A 196 13.51 -12.49 9.11
C GLY A 196 13.87 -11.02 9.37
N SER A 197 15.16 -10.75 9.58
CA SER A 197 15.64 -9.38 9.85
C SER A 197 15.31 -8.39 8.72
N ARG A 198 15.25 -8.87 7.47
CA ARG A 198 14.84 -8.11 6.27
C ARG A 198 13.35 -8.08 5.98
N SER A 199 12.51 -8.79 6.75
CA SER A 199 11.05 -8.70 6.61
C SER A 199 10.56 -7.34 7.12
N ALA A 200 9.81 -6.58 6.33
CA ALA A 200 9.15 -5.35 6.76
C ALA A 200 7.87 -5.65 7.54
N TRP A 201 7.04 -6.53 6.97
CA TRP A 201 5.73 -6.89 7.50
C TRP A 201 5.31 -8.31 7.08
N VAL A 202 4.38 -8.87 7.85
CA VAL A 202 3.52 -9.98 7.40
C VAL A 202 2.53 -9.43 6.37
N SER A 203 2.29 -10.16 5.29
CA SER A 203 1.51 -9.71 4.13
C SER A 203 0.44 -10.76 3.80
N LEU A 204 -0.78 -10.58 4.33
CA LEU A 204 -1.86 -11.56 4.20
C LEU A 204 -2.70 -11.33 2.95
N SER A 205 -2.98 -12.39 2.20
CA SER A 205 -4.15 -12.46 1.30
C SER A 205 -5.43 -12.42 2.14
N TRP A 206 -6.31 -11.45 1.89
CA TRP A 206 -7.63 -11.43 2.49
C TRP A 206 -8.47 -12.61 2.00
N GLU A 207 -8.52 -12.82 0.69
CA GLU A 207 -9.36 -13.84 0.05
C GLU A 207 -9.04 -15.24 0.55
N ASP A 208 -7.75 -15.56 0.75
CA ASP A 208 -7.34 -16.89 1.18
C ASP A 208 -7.24 -17.07 2.70
N CYS A 209 -6.79 -16.05 3.44
CA CYS A 209 -6.46 -16.20 4.87
C CYS A 209 -7.53 -15.64 5.83
N VAL A 210 -8.46 -14.83 5.34
CA VAL A 210 -9.53 -14.23 6.16
C VAL A 210 -10.90 -14.63 5.64
N SER A 211 -11.13 -14.55 4.32
CA SER A 211 -12.34 -15.01 3.64
C SER A 211 -13.66 -14.59 4.32
N GLY A 212 -13.82 -13.29 4.55
CA GLY A 212 -15.12 -12.74 4.94
C GLY A 212 -16.01 -12.52 3.71
N ASP A 213 -17.23 -13.09 3.74
CA ASP A 213 -18.40 -12.56 2.99
C ASP A 213 -18.85 -11.22 3.65
N ASP A 214 -20.12 -10.82 3.54
CA ASP A 214 -20.67 -9.56 4.07
C ASP A 214 -20.51 -9.35 5.61
N GLU A 215 -20.07 -10.35 6.38
CA GLU A 215 -19.79 -10.24 7.82
C GLU A 215 -18.52 -11.04 8.21
N ILE A 216 -17.69 -10.45 9.10
CA ILE A 216 -16.46 -11.07 9.61
C ILE A 216 -16.77 -11.95 10.81
N SER A 217 -16.39 -13.23 10.77
CA SER A 217 -16.68 -14.16 11.85
C SER A 217 -15.77 -13.96 13.08
N PRO A 218 -16.17 -14.45 14.27
CA PRO A 218 -15.33 -14.38 15.46
C PRO A 218 -13.97 -15.10 15.29
N ASP A 219 -13.94 -16.23 14.57
CA ASP A 219 -12.72 -17.01 14.39
C ASP A 219 -11.72 -16.30 13.44
N GLU A 220 -12.22 -15.60 12.42
CA GLU A 220 -11.44 -14.74 11.51
C GLU A 220 -10.88 -13.50 12.24
N GLN A 221 -11.72 -12.84 13.03
CA GLN A 221 -11.29 -11.72 13.86
C GLN A 221 -10.20 -12.16 14.85
N ASP A 222 -10.36 -13.33 15.46
CA ASP A 222 -9.34 -13.91 16.35
C ASP A 222 -8.08 -14.37 15.60
N TYR A 223 -8.18 -14.80 14.34
CA TYR A 223 -7.02 -15.07 13.49
C TYR A 223 -6.23 -13.79 13.19
N LEU A 224 -6.90 -12.73 12.73
CA LEU A 224 -6.28 -11.41 12.52
C LEU A 224 -5.63 -10.87 13.81
N ASN A 225 -6.32 -11.02 14.95
CA ASN A 225 -5.77 -10.64 16.26
C ASN A 225 -4.46 -11.39 16.59
N ARG A 226 -4.38 -12.69 16.27
CA ARG A 226 -3.17 -13.51 16.50
C ARG A 226 -2.02 -13.09 15.59
N VAL A 227 -2.27 -12.88 14.29
CA VAL A 227 -1.23 -12.46 13.33
C VAL A 227 -0.67 -11.09 13.71
N ALA A 228 -1.53 -10.10 13.97
CA ALA A 228 -1.10 -8.77 14.39
C ALA A 228 -0.29 -8.82 15.70
N ALA A 229 -0.79 -9.50 16.73
CA ALA A 229 -0.07 -9.62 18.00
C ALA A 229 1.30 -10.31 17.85
N ASN A 230 1.40 -11.32 16.98
CA ASN A 230 2.66 -12.05 16.73
C ASN A 230 3.69 -11.20 15.96
N ALA A 231 3.26 -10.53 14.89
CA ALA A 231 4.12 -9.62 14.12
C ALA A 231 4.61 -8.44 15.00
N HIS A 232 3.71 -7.83 15.77
CA HIS A 232 4.03 -6.72 16.68
C HIS A 232 4.99 -7.14 17.79
N ALA A 233 4.88 -8.36 18.32
CA ALA A 233 5.82 -8.90 19.30
C ALA A 233 7.25 -9.03 18.74
N GLN A 234 7.39 -9.16 17.42
CA GLN A 234 8.67 -9.19 16.69
C GLN A 234 9.09 -7.81 16.14
N GLY A 235 8.33 -6.75 16.44
CA GLY A 235 8.57 -5.39 15.94
C GLY A 235 8.33 -5.24 14.42
N LYS A 236 7.54 -6.13 13.83
CA LYS A 236 7.13 -6.11 12.42
C LYS A 236 5.70 -5.56 12.30
N GLN A 237 5.37 -5.04 11.12
CA GLN A 237 4.02 -4.57 10.81
C GLN A 237 3.17 -5.70 10.16
N VAL A 238 1.88 -5.44 9.95
CA VAL A 238 0.99 -6.31 9.13
C VAL A 238 0.32 -5.53 8.00
N ARG A 239 0.42 -6.04 6.77
CA ARG A 239 -0.35 -5.68 5.57
C ARG A 239 -1.40 -6.74 5.29
N VAL A 240 -2.57 -6.32 4.84
CA VAL A 240 -3.61 -7.21 4.28
C VAL A 240 -4.05 -6.67 2.93
N TRP A 241 -4.02 -7.50 1.91
CA TRP A 241 -4.32 -7.16 0.51
C TRP A 241 -5.49 -7.99 -0.03
N GLY A 242 -6.15 -7.52 -1.10
CA GLY A 242 -7.33 -8.20 -1.67
C GLY A 242 -8.59 -8.13 -0.80
N ALA A 243 -8.68 -7.19 0.15
CA ALA A 243 -9.89 -6.98 0.92
C ALA A 243 -11.00 -6.36 0.03
N PRO A 244 -12.30 -6.55 0.35
CA PRO A 244 -13.40 -5.95 -0.42
C PRO A 244 -13.24 -4.43 -0.57
N GLU A 245 -13.35 -3.96 -1.81
CA GLU A 245 -13.22 -2.54 -2.18
C GLU A 245 -14.46 -2.00 -2.91
N ASP A 246 -15.55 -2.77 -2.91
CA ASP A 246 -16.78 -2.40 -3.59
C ASP A 246 -17.40 -1.12 -3.00
N VAL A 247 -17.86 -0.24 -3.91
CA VAL A 247 -18.57 1.00 -3.56
C VAL A 247 -20.02 0.94 -4.01
N GLU A 248 -20.94 1.18 -3.09
CA GLU A 248 -22.35 1.39 -3.42
C GLU A 248 -22.53 2.76 -4.07
N THR A 249 -23.07 2.76 -5.28
CA THR A 249 -23.33 3.98 -6.04
C THR A 249 -24.82 4.30 -6.04
N TYR A 250 -25.22 5.44 -5.48
CA TYR A 250 -26.62 5.85 -5.40
C TYR A 250 -26.82 7.35 -5.60
N GLU A 251 -28.00 7.73 -6.08
CA GLU A 251 -28.35 9.12 -6.42
C GLU A 251 -29.05 9.80 -5.22
N VAL A 252 -28.46 10.88 -4.70
CA VAL A 252 -29.02 11.66 -3.58
C VAL A 252 -29.47 13.02 -4.07
N TYR A 253 -30.69 13.44 -3.71
CA TYR A 253 -31.22 14.75 -4.06
C TYR A 253 -30.39 15.89 -3.42
N ASP A 254 -29.79 16.75 -4.23
CA ASP A 254 -28.97 17.88 -3.77
C ASP A 254 -29.82 19.15 -3.62
N SER A 255 -30.28 19.38 -2.39
CA SER A 255 -31.07 20.57 -2.05
C SER A 255 -30.27 21.89 -2.02
N THR A 256 -28.95 21.86 -2.24
CA THR A 256 -28.11 23.08 -2.24
C THR A 256 -28.10 23.82 -3.58
N TRP A 257 -28.55 23.18 -4.66
CA TRP A 257 -28.66 23.77 -5.99
C TRP A 257 -30.07 24.31 -6.29
N PRO A 258 -30.23 25.58 -6.73
CA PRO A 258 -31.53 26.08 -7.17
C PRO A 258 -31.88 25.57 -8.58
N GLY A 259 -32.86 24.66 -8.66
CA GLY A 259 -33.42 24.12 -9.90
C GLY A 259 -34.20 22.83 -9.63
N GLU A 260 -35.13 22.46 -10.53
CA GLU A 260 -35.82 21.16 -10.46
C GLU A 260 -34.88 20.03 -10.91
N ASP A 261 -35.00 18.87 -10.25
CA ASP A 261 -34.28 17.61 -10.51
C ASP A 261 -32.75 17.72 -10.65
N LYS A 262 -32.07 17.95 -9.51
CA LYS A 262 -30.64 17.68 -9.37
C LYS A 262 -30.36 16.67 -8.26
N THR A 263 -30.04 15.45 -8.66
CA THR A 263 -29.34 14.47 -7.85
C THR A 263 -27.83 14.66 -7.97
N ARG A 264 -27.10 14.31 -6.91
CA ARG A 264 -25.67 14.03 -6.95
C ARG A 264 -25.48 12.52 -6.85
N THR A 265 -24.58 11.97 -7.66
CA THR A 265 -24.09 10.61 -7.46
C THR A 265 -23.24 10.56 -6.19
N VAL A 266 -23.56 9.65 -5.29
CA VAL A 266 -22.78 9.31 -4.10
C VAL A 266 -22.13 7.94 -4.35
N ARG A 267 -20.90 7.78 -3.86
CA ARG A 267 -20.13 6.53 -3.89
C ARG A 267 -19.61 6.29 -2.48
N ASP A 268 -20.33 5.47 -1.75
CA ASP A 268 -19.99 5.08 -0.38
C ASP A 268 -19.37 3.68 -0.40
N PRO A 269 -18.51 3.33 0.56
CA PRO A 269 -17.97 1.98 0.66
C PRO A 269 -19.11 1.02 1.04
N SER A 270 -19.14 -0.18 0.46
CA SER A 270 -20.12 -1.20 0.83
C SER A 270 -20.01 -1.58 2.31
N ASP A 271 -21.09 -2.14 2.88
CA ASP A 271 -21.07 -2.64 4.26
C ASP A 271 -19.95 -3.69 4.45
N ALA A 272 -19.66 -4.52 3.44
CA ALA A 272 -18.55 -5.47 3.42
C ALA A 272 -17.17 -4.79 3.47
N THR A 273 -16.93 -3.77 2.62
CA THR A 273 -15.71 -2.95 2.62
C THR A 273 -15.48 -2.30 4.00
N VAL A 274 -16.54 -1.73 4.58
CA VAL A 274 -16.49 -1.10 5.92
C VAL A 274 -16.26 -2.15 7.02
N ALA A 275 -16.89 -3.32 6.93
CA ALA A 275 -16.69 -4.42 7.88
C ALA A 275 -15.24 -4.93 7.85
N ALA A 276 -14.67 -5.08 6.65
CA ALA A 276 -13.29 -5.49 6.44
C ALA A 276 -12.29 -4.48 7.03
N TRP A 277 -12.40 -3.20 6.69
CA TRP A 277 -11.53 -2.15 7.25
C TRP A 277 -11.65 -2.06 8.78
N ARG A 278 -12.87 -2.18 9.33
CA ARG A 278 -13.08 -2.23 10.78
C ARG A 278 -12.43 -3.44 11.44
N ALA A 279 -12.47 -4.62 10.82
CA ALA A 279 -11.87 -5.83 11.39
C ALA A 279 -10.33 -5.77 11.40
N GLN A 280 -9.75 -5.29 10.30
CA GLN A 280 -8.30 -5.02 10.19
C GLN A 280 -7.84 -4.01 11.26
N LEU A 281 -8.56 -2.88 11.41
CA LEU A 281 -8.26 -1.90 12.46
C LEU A 281 -8.47 -2.45 13.88
N ARG A 282 -9.49 -3.27 14.14
CA ARG A 282 -9.67 -3.88 15.48
C ARG A 282 -8.52 -4.82 15.84
N ALA A 283 -8.05 -5.61 14.88
CA ALA A 283 -6.90 -6.50 15.07
C ALA A 283 -5.57 -5.75 15.24
N GLY A 284 -5.45 -4.56 14.66
CA GLY A 284 -4.21 -3.79 14.66
C GLY A 284 -3.36 -3.99 13.42
N VAL A 285 -3.96 -4.35 12.28
CA VAL A 285 -3.32 -4.26 10.97
C VAL A 285 -2.77 -2.85 10.75
N ASP A 286 -1.52 -2.76 10.29
CA ASP A 286 -0.78 -1.52 10.12
C ASP A 286 -0.84 -0.96 8.71
N LEU A 287 -1.23 -1.77 7.72
CA LEU A 287 -1.26 -1.40 6.31
C LEU A 287 -2.54 -1.95 5.69
N LEU A 288 -3.58 -1.11 5.70
CA LEU A 288 -4.79 -1.33 4.92
C LEU A 288 -4.45 -1.07 3.44
N ASN A 289 -4.64 -2.07 2.58
CA ASN A 289 -4.55 -1.90 1.14
C ASN A 289 -5.86 -1.28 0.62
N THR A 290 -5.79 -0.23 -0.22
CA THR A 290 -6.98 0.31 -0.88
C THR A 290 -6.68 1.16 -2.11
N ASP A 291 -7.53 1.05 -3.13
CA ASP A 291 -7.67 1.95 -4.28
C ASP A 291 -8.64 3.12 -4.00
N SER A 292 -9.47 3.03 -2.96
CA SER A 292 -10.52 4.00 -2.59
C SER A 292 -10.05 5.07 -1.61
N LEU A 293 -9.02 5.84 -2.01
CA LEU A 293 -8.27 6.76 -1.14
C LEU A 293 -9.11 7.82 -0.41
N THR A 294 -10.05 8.47 -1.10
CA THR A 294 -10.94 9.47 -0.51
C THR A 294 -11.81 8.85 0.59
N THR A 295 -12.46 7.73 0.26
CA THR A 295 -13.36 7.00 1.14
C THR A 295 -12.66 6.44 2.37
N MET A 296 -11.45 5.86 2.19
CA MET A 296 -10.59 5.41 3.28
C MET A 296 -10.19 6.57 4.20
N ARG A 297 -9.84 7.73 3.63
CA ARG A 297 -9.47 8.92 4.41
C ARG A 297 -10.63 9.43 5.27
N GLU A 298 -11.84 9.45 4.72
CA GLU A 298 -13.07 9.83 5.44
C GLU A 298 -13.38 8.83 6.57
N PHE A 299 -13.41 7.53 6.25
CA PHE A 299 -13.61 6.45 7.23
C PHE A 299 -12.60 6.50 8.39
N LEU A 300 -11.31 6.71 8.11
CA LEU A 300 -10.28 6.86 9.13
C LEU A 300 -10.37 8.19 9.91
N GLY A 301 -11.00 9.21 9.35
CA GLY A 301 -11.31 10.47 10.03
C GLY A 301 -12.43 10.30 11.06
N ASP A 302 -13.53 9.69 10.64
CA ASP A 302 -14.68 9.39 11.50
C ASP A 302 -14.32 8.41 12.63
N CYS A 303 -13.41 7.44 12.37
CA CYS A 303 -12.93 6.52 13.41
C CYS A 303 -12.05 7.19 14.50
N ALA A 304 -11.61 8.44 14.30
CA ALA A 304 -10.76 9.18 15.22
C ALA A 304 -11.52 10.27 16.02
N ALA A 305 -12.83 10.42 15.80
CA ALA A 305 -13.71 11.42 16.40
C ALA A 305 -14.49 10.90 17.63
#